data_AF-A0AAN1UR65-F1
#
_entry.id   AF-A0AAN1UR65-F1
#
_cell.length_a   1.000
_cell.length_b   1.000
_cell.length_c   1.000
_cell.angle_alpha   90.00
_cell.angle_beta   90.00
_cell.angle_gamma   90.00
#
_symmetry.space_group_name_H-M   'P 1'
#
loop_
_entity.id
_entity.type
_entity.pdbx_description
1 polymer ?
#
loop_
_entity_poly.entity_id
_entity_poly.type
_entity_poly.pdbx_seq_one_letter_code
_entity_poly.pdbx_strand_id
1 'polypeptide(L)'
;MWCRIRAAALVVGLMGMLGLPAVSAAPNPAKLEVRSSSALVVDVKTGKTLYQKNATKVRPIASLTKLMTALVVLDAKQNLNQTITVDKNDLDRVKHTHSRIRMGTKVTRRDALHLALMSSENRMASALARHYPGGRSAFVRAMNNKARALGMRNTHFYDSTGLSTRNVSTAQDLGKLAAAAYRQPLIRQFTQDENREMRFSAPAYSLMFNNTNPLVKNPDWDVRLSKTGFTDEAGRCLVMRAKPDSRELAIVLLNSVGKRTPIGDANRIRKWLKS
;
A
#
# COMPACT_ATOMS: atom_id res chain seq x y z
N MET A 1 84.88 -34.45 -10.17
CA MET A 1 84.43 -33.05 -10.30
C MET A 1 83.10 -33.04 -11.06
N TRP A 2 82.05 -32.62 -10.38
CA TRP A 2 80.68 -32.54 -10.91
C TRP A 2 80.50 -31.32 -11.81
N CYS A 3 79.71 -31.45 -12.88
CA CYS A 3 78.97 -30.32 -13.42
C CYS A 3 77.60 -30.79 -13.92
N ARG A 4 76.55 -30.46 -13.16
CA ARG A 4 75.13 -30.71 -13.50
C ARG A 4 74.59 -29.45 -14.17
N ILE A 5 74.13 -29.57 -15.43
CA ILE A 5 73.39 -28.51 -16.12
C ILE A 5 71.92 -28.61 -15.69
N ARG A 6 71.38 -27.55 -15.08
CA ARG A 6 69.96 -27.40 -14.74
C ARG A 6 69.25 -26.67 -15.88
N ALA A 7 68.22 -27.29 -16.45
CA ALA A 7 67.27 -26.62 -17.32
C ALA A 7 66.30 -25.75 -16.49
N ALA A 8 66.18 -24.48 -16.84
CA ALA A 8 65.20 -23.57 -16.24
C ALA A 8 63.90 -23.61 -17.08
N ALA A 9 62.83 -24.13 -16.50
CA ALA A 9 61.48 -24.01 -17.07
C ALA A 9 60.87 -22.67 -16.63
N LEU A 10 60.49 -21.84 -17.60
CA LEU A 10 59.81 -20.57 -17.37
C LEU A 10 58.33 -20.85 -17.08
N VAL A 11 57.90 -20.72 -15.82
CA VAL A 11 56.48 -20.75 -15.45
C VAL A 11 55.93 -19.33 -15.59
N VAL A 12 55.19 -19.06 -16.65
CA VAL A 12 54.42 -17.82 -16.81
C VAL A 12 53.18 -17.93 -15.93
N GLY A 13 53.21 -17.30 -14.76
CA GLY A 13 52.06 -17.20 -13.87
C GLY A 13 50.99 -16.27 -14.44
N LEU A 14 49.85 -16.83 -14.86
CA LEU A 14 48.66 -16.06 -15.21
C LEU A 14 48.02 -15.55 -13.91
N MET A 15 48.39 -14.33 -13.49
CA MET A 15 47.75 -13.64 -12.38
C MET A 15 46.36 -13.18 -12.84
N GLY A 16 45.35 -14.02 -12.60
CA GLY A 16 43.95 -13.65 -12.83
C GLY A 16 43.56 -12.51 -11.89
N MET A 17 43.42 -11.30 -12.42
CA MET A 17 42.79 -10.19 -11.72
C MET A 17 41.32 -10.53 -11.48
N LEU A 18 40.99 -11.04 -10.30
CA LEU A 18 39.63 -11.07 -9.78
C LEU A 18 39.18 -9.61 -9.58
N GLY A 19 38.58 -9.04 -10.63
CA GLY A 19 37.94 -7.73 -10.56
C GLY A 19 36.86 -7.75 -9.49
N LEU A 20 37.05 -6.96 -8.43
CA LEU A 20 36.01 -6.71 -7.44
C LEU A 20 34.75 -6.22 -8.18
N PRO A 21 33.56 -6.79 -7.89
CA PRO A 21 32.34 -6.33 -8.54
C PRO A 21 32.17 -4.84 -8.22
N ALA A 22 32.05 -4.03 -9.28
CA ALA A 22 31.78 -2.61 -9.14
C ALA A 22 30.51 -2.43 -8.32
N VAL A 23 30.65 -1.94 -7.08
CA VAL A 23 29.51 -1.55 -6.27
C VAL A 23 28.90 -0.35 -6.98
N SER A 24 27.80 -0.59 -7.71
CA SER A 24 27.02 0.48 -8.32
C SER A 24 26.62 1.47 -7.22
N ALA A 25 27.09 2.72 -7.34
CA ALA A 25 26.81 3.75 -6.37
C ALA A 25 25.29 3.91 -6.21
N ALA A 26 24.83 4.08 -4.97
CA ALA A 26 23.41 4.30 -4.74
C ALA A 26 22.97 5.60 -5.45
N PRO A 27 21.79 5.62 -6.10
CA PRO A 27 21.34 6.76 -6.87
C PRO A 27 21.20 7.99 -5.97
N ASN A 28 21.65 9.15 -6.45
CA ASN A 28 21.65 10.40 -5.67
C ASN A 28 20.20 10.86 -5.40
N PRO A 29 19.72 10.91 -4.14
CA PRO A 29 18.36 11.32 -3.81
C PRO A 29 17.99 12.74 -4.28
N ALA A 30 18.98 13.64 -4.43
CA ALA A 30 18.75 15.00 -4.91
C ALA A 30 18.25 15.07 -6.36
N LYS A 31 18.48 14.01 -7.16
CA LYS A 31 18.00 13.92 -8.55
C LYS A 31 16.55 13.43 -8.67
N LEU A 32 15.92 13.00 -7.57
CA LEU A 32 14.54 12.51 -7.58
C LEU A 32 13.54 13.64 -7.29
N GLU A 33 12.85 14.09 -8.33
CA GLU A 33 11.81 15.12 -8.25
C GLU A 33 10.40 14.52 -8.18
N VAL A 34 10.00 14.01 -7.00
CA VAL A 34 8.58 13.67 -6.78
C VAL A 34 7.73 14.91 -6.59
N ARG A 35 6.55 14.92 -7.23
CA ARG A 35 5.56 16.00 -7.17
C ARG A 35 4.61 15.85 -5.98
N SER A 36 4.60 14.70 -5.32
CA SER A 36 3.96 14.52 -4.01
C SER A 36 4.58 15.43 -2.96
N SER A 37 3.73 15.98 -2.10
CA SER A 37 4.15 16.90 -1.05
C SER A 37 4.84 16.19 0.12
N SER A 38 4.51 14.91 0.34
CA SER A 38 5.29 14.01 1.19
C SER A 38 5.54 12.69 0.48
N ALA A 39 6.71 12.10 0.69
CA ALA A 39 7.08 10.82 0.13
C ALA A 39 8.01 10.02 1.05
N LEU A 40 7.94 8.70 0.94
CA LEU A 40 8.85 7.74 1.55
C LEU A 40 9.09 6.60 0.57
N VAL A 41 10.36 6.23 0.36
CA VAL A 41 10.76 5.03 -0.40
C VAL A 41 11.73 4.24 0.47
N VAL A 42 11.36 3.00 0.76
CA VAL A 42 12.15 2.09 1.59
C VAL A 42 12.47 0.83 0.78
N ASP A 43 13.73 0.41 0.85
CA ASP A 43 14.13 -0.92 0.42
C ASP A 43 13.63 -1.95 1.43
N VAL A 44 12.74 -2.83 0.99
CA VAL A 44 12.05 -3.76 1.89
C VAL A 44 12.99 -4.80 2.49
N LYS A 45 14.00 -5.25 1.73
CA LYS A 45 14.94 -6.29 2.16
C LYS A 45 15.85 -5.79 3.27
N THR A 46 16.33 -4.56 3.15
CA THR A 46 17.31 -3.97 4.07
C THR A 46 16.67 -3.07 5.13
N GLY A 47 15.42 -2.65 4.93
CA GLY A 47 14.77 -1.63 5.76
C GLY A 47 15.31 -0.21 5.55
N LYS A 48 16.29 -0.02 4.65
CA LYS A 48 16.93 1.28 4.43
C LYS A 48 15.98 2.25 3.73
N THR A 49 15.81 3.44 4.30
CA THR A 49 15.17 4.56 3.61
C THR A 49 16.06 5.03 2.46
N LEU A 50 15.55 4.93 1.23
CA LEU A 50 16.23 5.36 0.01
C LEU A 50 15.93 6.81 -0.32
N TYR A 51 14.69 7.23 -0.07
CA TYR A 51 14.24 8.59 -0.29
C TYR A 51 13.17 8.97 0.72
N GLN A 52 13.21 10.21 1.18
CA GLN A 52 12.14 10.78 1.99
C GLN A 52 11.99 12.27 1.69
N LYS A 53 10.74 12.75 1.69
CA LYS A 53 10.38 14.16 1.55
C LYS A 53 9.25 14.43 2.53
N ASN A 54 9.44 15.34 3.49
CA ASN A 54 8.42 15.69 4.50
C ASN A 54 7.76 14.44 5.12
N ALA A 55 8.54 13.38 5.39
CA ALA A 55 7.98 12.05 5.69
C ALA A 55 7.26 11.98 7.04
N THR A 56 7.54 12.90 7.95
CA THR A 56 6.91 13.07 9.27
C THR A 56 5.78 14.09 9.28
N LYS A 57 5.52 14.79 8.17
CA LYS A 57 4.46 15.80 8.09
C LYS A 57 3.09 15.11 8.13
N VAL A 58 2.27 15.50 9.10
CA VAL A 58 0.90 14.99 9.28
C VAL A 58 0.00 15.53 8.17
N ARG A 59 -0.76 14.64 7.53
CA ARG A 59 -1.67 14.97 6.43
C ARG A 59 -2.92 14.10 6.48
N PRO A 60 -4.06 14.59 5.96
CA PRO A 60 -5.19 13.72 5.63
C PRO A 60 -4.75 12.63 4.65
N ILE A 61 -5.19 11.38 4.89
CA ILE A 61 -4.71 10.21 4.12
C ILE A 61 -5.77 9.55 3.25
N ALA A 62 -7.00 10.08 3.28
CA ALA A 62 -8.11 9.54 2.53
C ALA A 62 -8.25 8.00 2.70
N SER A 63 -8.57 7.30 1.61
CA SER A 63 -8.80 5.86 1.59
C SER A 63 -7.58 4.98 1.90
N LEU A 64 -6.37 5.52 2.11
CA LEU A 64 -5.28 4.73 2.69
C LEU A 64 -5.66 4.16 4.06
N THR A 65 -6.57 4.84 4.76
CA THR A 65 -7.30 4.37 5.95
C THR A 65 -7.75 2.92 5.84
N LYS A 66 -8.20 2.47 4.67
CA LYS A 66 -8.82 1.15 4.51
C LYS A 66 -7.84 -0.02 4.71
N LEU A 67 -6.52 0.23 4.66
CA LEU A 67 -5.52 -0.75 5.10
C LEU A 67 -5.62 -1.02 6.61
N MET A 68 -5.82 0.03 7.42
CA MET A 68 -6.07 -0.12 8.86
C MET A 68 -7.43 -0.78 9.12
N THR A 69 -8.47 -0.39 8.38
CA THR A 69 -9.79 -1.02 8.45
C THR A 69 -9.69 -2.53 8.23
N ALA A 70 -8.98 -2.97 7.19
CA ALA A 70 -8.80 -4.39 6.92
C ALA A 70 -8.03 -5.12 8.03
N LEU A 71 -6.96 -4.52 8.57
CA LEU A 71 -6.23 -5.10 9.70
C LEU A 71 -7.14 -5.32 10.91
N VAL A 72 -7.92 -4.31 11.31
CA VAL A 72 -8.83 -4.40 12.47
C VAL A 72 -9.92 -5.45 12.27
N VAL A 73 -10.50 -5.55 11.06
CA VAL A 73 -11.49 -6.60 10.76
C VAL A 73 -10.88 -7.99 10.88
N LEU A 74 -9.69 -8.20 10.32
CA LEU A 74 -9.02 -9.50 10.31
C LEU A 74 -8.49 -9.90 11.70
N ASP A 75 -7.96 -8.93 12.47
CA ASP A 75 -7.49 -9.16 13.84
C ASP A 75 -8.62 -9.60 14.78
N ALA A 76 -9.85 -9.14 14.52
CA ALA A 76 -11.01 -9.54 15.31
C ALA A 76 -11.50 -10.96 15.04
N LYS A 77 -10.93 -11.67 14.04
CA LYS A 77 -11.22 -13.07 13.72
C LYS A 77 -12.71 -13.41 13.60
N GLN A 78 -13.52 -12.44 13.18
CA GLN A 78 -14.94 -12.67 12.92
C GLN A 78 -15.12 -13.58 11.70
N ASN A 79 -16.25 -14.29 11.64
CA ASN A 79 -16.55 -15.19 10.53
C ASN A 79 -16.56 -14.45 9.18
N LEU A 80 -15.59 -14.71 8.31
CA LEU A 80 -15.48 -14.06 7.00
C LEU A 80 -16.63 -14.41 6.04
N ASN A 81 -17.31 -15.53 6.27
CA ASN A 81 -18.48 -15.96 5.48
C ASN A 81 -19.79 -15.36 6.00
N GLN A 82 -19.79 -14.68 7.15
CA GLN A 82 -21.00 -14.03 7.64
C GLN A 82 -21.45 -12.97 6.65
N THR A 83 -22.72 -13.06 6.27
CA THR A 83 -23.39 -12.04 5.48
C THR A 83 -23.63 -10.80 6.32
N ILE A 84 -23.16 -9.65 5.83
CA ILE A 84 -23.45 -8.33 6.37
C ILE A 84 -24.32 -7.56 5.37
N THR A 85 -25.18 -6.70 5.88
CA THR A 85 -26.10 -5.90 5.08
C THR A 85 -25.59 -4.46 5.03
N VAL A 86 -25.51 -3.86 3.84
CA VAL A 86 -25.30 -2.43 3.63
C VAL A 86 -26.62 -1.70 3.83
N ASP A 87 -26.67 -0.70 4.71
CA ASP A 87 -27.90 0.05 4.99
C ASP A 87 -27.70 1.58 4.97
N LYS A 88 -28.77 2.32 5.27
CA LYS A 88 -28.80 3.80 5.24
C LYS A 88 -27.77 4.45 6.18
N ASN A 89 -27.23 3.72 7.14
CA ASN A 89 -26.18 4.21 8.01
C ASN A 89 -24.79 4.11 7.38
N ASP A 90 -24.65 3.44 6.23
CA ASP A 90 -23.40 3.35 5.46
C ASP A 90 -23.33 4.38 4.33
N LEU A 91 -24.35 5.22 4.22
CA LEU A 91 -24.32 6.37 3.32
C LEU A 91 -23.26 7.36 3.76
N ASP A 92 -22.46 7.82 2.81
CA ASP A 92 -21.55 8.92 3.02
C ASP A 92 -22.33 10.23 3.15
N ARG A 93 -22.32 10.77 4.37
CA ARG A 93 -22.89 12.09 4.72
C ARG A 93 -21.82 13.17 4.94
N VAL A 94 -20.54 12.83 4.74
CA VAL A 94 -19.40 13.73 4.97
C VAL A 94 -18.95 14.37 3.66
N LYS A 95 -18.77 13.55 2.62
CA LYS A 95 -18.30 13.96 1.30
C LYS A 95 -19.29 13.68 0.18
N HIS A 96 -20.45 13.09 0.51
CA HIS A 96 -21.50 12.73 -0.44
C HIS A 96 -20.99 11.89 -1.62
N THR A 97 -20.01 11.01 -1.37
CA THR A 97 -19.43 10.16 -2.40
C THR A 97 -20.44 9.18 -2.97
N HIS A 98 -20.41 9.05 -4.30
CA HIS A 98 -21.22 8.10 -5.03
C HIS A 98 -20.76 6.65 -4.79
N SER A 99 -21.70 5.72 -4.68
CA SER A 99 -21.45 4.28 -4.74
C SER A 99 -22.60 3.58 -5.46
N ARG A 100 -22.25 2.63 -6.33
CA ARG A 100 -23.20 1.81 -7.11
C ARG A 100 -23.86 0.71 -6.28
N ILE A 101 -23.36 0.43 -5.07
CA ILE A 101 -23.90 -0.61 -4.18
C ILE A 101 -25.27 -0.17 -3.67
N ARG A 102 -26.33 -0.92 -3.96
CA ARG A 102 -27.69 -0.57 -3.55
C ARG A 102 -27.89 -0.72 -2.03
N MET A 103 -28.79 0.06 -1.43
CA MET A 103 -29.19 -0.16 -0.03
C MET A 103 -29.87 -1.51 0.13
N GLY A 104 -29.69 -2.15 1.29
CA GLY A 104 -30.17 -3.51 1.56
C GLY A 104 -29.26 -4.61 0.98
N THR A 105 -28.19 -4.26 0.25
CA THR A 105 -27.26 -5.23 -0.31
C THR A 105 -26.68 -6.13 0.76
N LYS A 106 -26.90 -7.43 0.63
CA LYS A 106 -26.27 -8.49 1.42
C LYS A 106 -24.98 -8.94 0.75
N VAL A 107 -23.89 -8.99 1.52
CA VAL A 107 -22.55 -9.34 1.02
C VAL A 107 -21.77 -10.05 2.13
N THR A 108 -20.90 -10.99 1.80
CA THR A 108 -20.06 -11.62 2.82
C THR A 108 -19.05 -10.62 3.38
N ARG A 109 -18.64 -10.77 4.64
CA ARG A 109 -17.57 -9.96 5.23
C ARG A 109 -16.29 -10.03 4.41
N ARG A 110 -15.95 -11.20 3.84
CA ARG A 110 -14.82 -11.37 2.92
C ARG A 110 -14.94 -10.49 1.68
N ASP A 111 -16.09 -10.48 1.03
CA ASP A 111 -16.29 -9.69 -0.19
C ASP A 111 -16.35 -8.20 0.10
N ALA A 112 -16.92 -7.79 1.25
CA ALA A 112 -16.86 -6.41 1.69
C ALA A 112 -15.41 -5.94 1.90
N LEU A 113 -14.55 -6.78 2.52
CA LEU A 113 -13.12 -6.50 2.64
C LEU A 113 -12.44 -6.36 1.28
N HIS A 114 -12.74 -7.28 0.35
CA HIS A 114 -12.18 -7.26 -0.98
C HIS A 114 -12.53 -5.93 -1.69
N LEU A 115 -13.81 -5.59 -1.78
CA LEU A 115 -14.26 -4.38 -2.46
C LEU A 115 -13.75 -3.09 -1.80
N ALA A 116 -13.62 -3.08 -0.46
CA ALA A 116 -13.03 -1.96 0.27
C ALA A 116 -11.53 -1.77 -0.07
N LEU A 117 -10.79 -2.85 -0.32
CA LEU A 117 -9.35 -2.79 -0.63
C LEU A 117 -9.09 -2.53 -2.12
N MET A 118 -9.63 -3.37 -3.00
CA MET A 118 -9.42 -3.30 -4.47
C MET A 118 -10.00 -2.00 -5.05
N SER A 119 -11.31 -1.82 -4.89
CA SER A 119 -12.07 -0.72 -5.52
C SER A 119 -12.30 0.47 -4.61
N SER A 120 -11.78 0.42 -3.38
CA SER A 120 -11.91 1.51 -2.41
C SER A 120 -13.35 1.82 -2.01
N GLU A 121 -14.27 0.83 -2.07
CA GLU A 121 -15.70 1.04 -1.80
C GLU A 121 -15.97 1.52 -0.36
N ASN A 122 -16.51 2.73 -0.23
CA ASN A 122 -16.77 3.37 1.07
C ASN A 122 -17.89 2.68 1.86
N ARG A 123 -18.98 2.29 1.18
CA ARG A 123 -20.11 1.61 1.83
C ARG A 123 -19.68 0.29 2.47
N MET A 124 -18.78 -0.45 1.81
CA MET A 124 -18.23 -1.70 2.33
C MET A 124 -17.38 -1.46 3.59
N ALA A 125 -16.47 -0.47 3.55
CA ALA A 125 -15.67 -0.11 4.71
C ALA A 125 -16.51 0.42 5.90
N SER A 126 -17.58 1.17 5.63
CA SER A 126 -18.53 1.60 6.67
C SER A 126 -19.30 0.42 7.27
N ALA A 127 -19.83 -0.47 6.43
CA ALA A 127 -20.59 -1.64 6.88
C ALA A 127 -19.72 -2.57 7.73
N LEU A 128 -18.46 -2.81 7.32
CA LEU A 128 -17.49 -3.58 8.11
C LEU A 128 -17.31 -3.00 9.53
N ALA A 129 -17.20 -1.67 9.65
CA ALA A 129 -17.05 -1.02 10.94
C ALA A 129 -18.33 -1.04 11.79
N ARG A 130 -19.50 -0.95 11.14
CA ARG A 130 -20.80 -1.03 11.84
C ARG A 130 -21.08 -2.43 12.38
N HIS A 131 -20.75 -3.46 11.61
CA HIS A 131 -20.92 -4.88 11.97
C HIS A 131 -19.79 -5.42 12.85
N TYR A 132 -18.89 -4.56 13.34
CA TYR A 132 -17.87 -4.93 14.30
C TYR A 132 -18.46 -5.08 15.71
N PRO A 133 -17.99 -6.01 16.56
CA PRO A 133 -18.41 -6.12 17.95
C PRO A 133 -18.23 -4.80 18.72
N GLY A 134 -19.31 -4.27 19.28
CA GLY A 134 -19.31 -2.93 19.91
C GLY A 134 -19.48 -1.75 18.93
N GLY A 135 -19.78 -2.04 17.67
CA GLY A 135 -20.13 -1.07 16.63
C GLY A 135 -18.98 -0.15 16.20
N ARG A 136 -19.34 0.94 15.51
CA ARG A 136 -18.37 1.88 14.92
C ARG A 136 -17.41 2.49 15.93
N SER A 137 -17.92 2.85 17.11
CA SER A 137 -17.08 3.45 18.16
C SER A 137 -16.02 2.47 18.66
N ALA A 138 -16.36 1.19 18.84
CA ALA A 138 -15.37 0.16 19.17
C ALA A 138 -14.39 -0.08 18.01
N PHE A 139 -14.88 -0.06 16.77
CA PHE A 139 -14.03 -0.19 15.58
C PHE A 139 -12.97 0.91 15.50
N VAL A 140 -13.36 2.18 15.65
CA VAL A 140 -12.43 3.33 15.60
C VAL A 140 -11.45 3.29 16.77
N ARG A 141 -11.89 2.88 17.97
CA ARG A 141 -10.97 2.63 19.09
C ARG A 141 -9.95 1.54 18.74
N ALA A 142 -10.38 0.43 18.15
CA ALA A 142 -9.49 -0.65 17.71
C ALA A 142 -8.48 -0.18 16.64
N MET A 143 -8.90 0.65 15.69
CA MET A 143 -8.00 1.27 14.70
C MET A 143 -6.89 2.09 15.36
N ASN A 144 -7.24 2.95 16.32
CA ASN A 144 -6.27 3.78 17.03
C ASN A 144 -5.40 2.96 17.99
N ASN A 145 -5.92 1.91 18.62
CA ASN A 145 -5.13 0.97 19.43
C ASN A 145 -4.10 0.25 18.57
N LYS A 146 -4.51 -0.23 17.39
CA LYS A 146 -3.60 -0.87 16.42
C LYS A 146 -2.55 0.12 15.92
N ALA A 147 -2.92 1.37 15.63
CA ALA A 147 -1.96 2.41 15.25
C ALA A 147 -0.86 2.60 16.32
N ARG A 148 -1.26 2.71 17.60
CA ARG A 148 -0.32 2.78 18.73
C ARG A 148 0.56 1.54 18.84
N ALA A 149 -0.01 0.34 18.72
CA ALA A 149 0.74 -0.91 18.76
C ALA A 149 1.75 -1.06 17.61
N LEU A 150 1.47 -0.45 16.45
CA LEU A 150 2.40 -0.38 15.32
C LEU A 150 3.43 0.76 15.45
N GLY A 151 3.39 1.54 16.53
CA GLY A 151 4.27 2.69 16.73
C GLY A 151 3.95 3.88 15.81
N MET A 152 2.71 3.97 15.30
CA MET A 152 2.25 5.05 14.42
C MET A 152 1.84 6.29 15.22
N ARG A 153 2.83 6.95 15.85
CA ARG A 153 2.62 8.01 16.85
C ARG A 153 1.97 9.28 16.32
N ASN A 154 2.08 9.53 15.01
CA ASN A 154 1.54 10.72 14.35
C ASN A 154 0.29 10.38 13.51
N THR A 155 -0.42 9.32 13.89
CA THR A 155 -1.58 8.80 13.17
C THR A 155 -2.82 8.83 14.06
N HIS A 156 -3.92 9.28 13.50
CA HIS A 156 -5.23 9.22 14.14
C HIS A 156 -6.30 8.84 13.13
N PHE A 157 -7.16 7.90 13.52
CA PHE A 157 -8.32 7.47 12.73
C PHE A 157 -9.61 7.94 13.40
N TYR A 158 -10.45 8.62 12.63
CA TYR A 158 -11.77 9.08 13.00
C TYR A 158 -12.89 8.19 12.42
N ASP A 159 -12.68 7.64 11.23
CA ASP A 159 -13.62 6.72 10.57
C ASP A 159 -12.90 5.60 9.79
N SER A 160 -13.65 4.58 9.36
CA SER A 160 -13.12 3.40 8.65
C SER A 160 -12.93 3.57 7.14
N THR A 161 -13.43 4.65 6.57
CA THR A 161 -13.47 4.90 5.12
C THR A 161 -12.35 5.80 4.66
N GLY A 162 -11.91 6.75 5.50
CA GLY A 162 -11.00 7.83 5.13
C GLY A 162 -11.69 9.06 4.57
N LEU A 163 -13.00 9.21 4.73
CA LEU A 163 -13.73 10.37 4.22
C LEU A 163 -13.58 11.60 5.14
N SER A 164 -13.42 11.39 6.45
CA SER A 164 -13.10 12.49 7.36
C SER A 164 -11.68 12.97 7.14
N THR A 165 -11.52 14.29 7.06
CA THR A 165 -10.22 14.96 7.04
C THR A 165 -9.41 14.74 8.32
N ARG A 166 -10.06 14.26 9.40
CA ARG A 166 -9.43 13.87 10.68
C ARG A 166 -8.73 12.53 10.62
N ASN A 167 -8.93 11.72 9.57
CA ASN A 167 -8.08 10.58 9.30
C ASN A 167 -6.74 11.08 8.78
N VAL A 168 -5.77 11.17 9.69
CA VAL A 168 -4.45 11.73 9.41
C VAL A 168 -3.34 10.75 9.75
N SER A 169 -2.24 10.84 9.02
CA SER A 169 -1.01 10.08 9.28
C SER A 169 0.18 10.79 8.64
N THR A 170 1.33 10.12 8.65
CA THR A 170 2.57 10.56 8.02
C THR A 170 3.04 9.50 7.02
N ALA A 171 3.94 9.86 6.10
CA ALA A 171 4.49 8.85 5.17
C ALA A 171 5.26 7.75 5.92
N GLN A 172 5.96 8.13 7.00
CA GLN A 172 6.68 7.19 7.86
C GLN A 172 5.74 6.19 8.57
N ASP A 173 4.65 6.68 9.16
CA ASP A 173 3.70 5.80 9.84
C ASP A 173 2.95 4.89 8.85
N LEU A 174 2.58 5.41 7.68
CA LEU A 174 1.98 4.61 6.63
C LEU A 174 2.93 3.52 6.09
N GLY A 175 4.25 3.73 6.13
CA GLY A 175 5.23 2.68 5.86
C GLY A 175 5.11 1.50 6.84
N LYS A 176 4.91 1.79 8.14
CA LYS A 176 4.67 0.77 9.18
C LYS A 176 3.33 0.06 8.95
N LEU A 177 2.30 0.82 8.59
CA LEU A 177 0.98 0.26 8.24
C LEU A 177 1.09 -0.70 7.04
N ALA A 178 1.81 -0.30 5.99
CA ALA A 178 2.03 -1.14 4.81
C ALA A 178 2.77 -2.44 5.16
N ALA A 179 3.81 -2.36 6.00
CA ALA A 179 4.54 -3.53 6.48
C ALA A 179 3.65 -4.48 7.29
N ALA A 180 2.77 -3.95 8.15
CA ALA A 180 1.82 -4.75 8.91
C ALA A 180 0.74 -5.38 8.03
N ALA A 181 0.18 -4.61 7.10
CA ALA A 181 -0.83 -5.06 6.14
C ALA A 181 -0.29 -6.16 5.22
N TYR A 182 0.97 -6.07 4.80
CA TYR A 182 1.60 -7.08 3.95
C TYR A 182 1.72 -8.46 4.61
N ARG A 183 1.78 -8.53 5.94
CA ARG A 183 1.81 -9.81 6.65
C ARG A 183 0.48 -10.57 6.59
N GLN A 184 -0.62 -9.90 6.22
CA GLN A 184 -1.93 -10.52 6.10
C GLN A 184 -2.18 -11.02 4.66
N PRO A 185 -2.28 -12.35 4.42
CA PRO A 185 -2.43 -12.90 3.07
C PRO A 185 -3.64 -12.37 2.32
N LEU A 186 -4.79 -12.22 2.99
CA LEU A 186 -6.02 -11.69 2.37
C LEU A 186 -5.87 -10.22 1.94
N ILE A 187 -5.14 -9.40 2.71
CA ILE A 187 -4.91 -8.00 2.31
C ILE A 187 -4.01 -7.96 1.06
N ARG A 188 -2.96 -8.79 1.02
CA ARG A 188 -2.13 -8.90 -0.18
C ARG A 188 -2.98 -9.29 -1.38
N GLN A 189 -3.76 -10.36 -1.28
CA GLN A 189 -4.60 -10.85 -2.38
C GLN A 189 -5.55 -9.75 -2.87
N PHE A 190 -6.40 -9.22 -1.98
CA PHE A 190 -7.44 -8.28 -2.39
C PHE A 190 -6.91 -6.93 -2.89
N THR A 191 -5.69 -6.54 -2.53
CA THR A 191 -5.09 -5.31 -3.06
C THR A 191 -4.39 -5.49 -4.41
N GLN A 192 -4.16 -6.75 -4.82
CA GLN A 192 -3.55 -7.14 -6.10
C GLN A 192 -4.57 -7.58 -7.15
N ASP A 193 -5.79 -7.95 -6.75
CA ASP A 193 -6.81 -8.33 -7.73
C ASP A 193 -7.11 -7.14 -8.66
N GLU A 194 -7.06 -7.36 -9.97
CA GLU A 194 -7.19 -6.30 -10.98
C GLU A 194 -8.62 -5.79 -11.12
N ASN A 195 -9.56 -6.72 -11.05
CA ASN A 195 -10.99 -6.50 -11.18
C ASN A 195 -11.75 -7.70 -10.62
N ARG A 196 -13.04 -7.50 -10.36
CA ARG A 196 -13.95 -8.56 -9.92
C ARG A 196 -15.39 -8.23 -10.29
N GLU A 197 -16.06 -9.17 -10.94
CA GLU A 197 -17.52 -9.15 -11.06
C GLU A 197 -18.12 -9.62 -9.73
N MET A 198 -19.03 -8.83 -9.17
CA MET A 198 -19.80 -9.19 -7.99
C MET A 198 -21.26 -9.40 -8.39
N ARG A 199 -21.81 -10.56 -8.01
CA ARG A 199 -23.22 -10.88 -8.14
C ARG A 199 -23.86 -10.85 -6.76
N PHE A 200 -24.75 -9.91 -6.54
CA PHE A 200 -25.52 -9.78 -5.30
C PHE A 200 -26.87 -10.46 -5.48
N SER A 201 -27.33 -11.20 -4.48
CA SER A 201 -28.61 -11.91 -4.51
C SER A 201 -29.76 -11.13 -3.85
N ALA A 202 -29.45 -10.17 -2.98
CA ALA A 202 -30.45 -9.39 -2.26
C ALA A 202 -30.02 -7.93 -2.13
N PRO A 203 -30.58 -6.99 -2.92
CA PRO A 203 -31.37 -7.27 -4.14
C PRO A 203 -30.50 -7.96 -5.22
N ALA A 204 -31.13 -8.58 -6.21
CA ALA A 204 -30.43 -9.24 -7.31
C ALA A 204 -29.86 -8.21 -8.30
N TYR A 205 -28.53 -8.16 -8.46
CA TYR A 205 -27.83 -7.36 -9.49
C TYR A 205 -26.35 -7.72 -9.56
N SER A 206 -25.69 -7.34 -10.66
CA SER A 206 -24.25 -7.54 -10.84
C SER A 206 -23.52 -6.23 -11.06
N LEU A 207 -22.29 -6.13 -10.58
CA LEU A 207 -21.41 -4.99 -10.83
C LEU A 207 -19.98 -5.45 -11.08
N MET A 208 -19.35 -4.90 -12.11
CA MET A 208 -17.89 -5.00 -12.29
C MET A 208 -17.19 -3.95 -11.43
N PHE A 209 -16.19 -4.38 -10.67
CA PHE A 209 -15.32 -3.57 -9.83
C PHE A 209 -13.89 -3.65 -10.35
N ASN A 210 -13.17 -2.51 -10.35
CA ASN A 210 -11.80 -2.44 -10.84
C ASN A 210 -10.87 -1.97 -9.72
N ASN A 211 -9.61 -2.41 -9.76
CA ASN A 211 -8.59 -1.89 -8.87
C ASN A 211 -8.37 -0.40 -9.12
N THR A 212 -8.30 0.37 -8.04
CA THR A 212 -8.05 1.81 -8.10
C THR A 212 -6.61 2.17 -8.45
N ASN A 213 -5.67 1.24 -8.31
CA ASN A 213 -4.27 1.44 -8.69
C ASN A 213 -4.01 0.83 -10.09
N PRO A 214 -3.82 1.64 -11.14
CA PRO A 214 -3.58 1.12 -12.49
C PRO A 214 -2.25 0.37 -12.62
N LEU A 215 -1.29 0.55 -11.69
CA LEU A 215 -0.02 -0.17 -11.72
C LEU A 215 -0.16 -1.65 -11.39
N VAL A 216 -1.28 -2.07 -10.80
CA VAL A 216 -1.56 -3.49 -10.54
C VAL A 216 -1.62 -4.29 -11.84
N LYS A 217 -2.15 -3.68 -12.92
CA LYS A 217 -2.22 -4.30 -14.26
C LYS A 217 -0.90 -4.20 -15.04
N ASN A 218 0.12 -3.57 -14.47
CA ASN A 218 1.39 -3.36 -15.14
C ASN A 218 2.41 -4.41 -14.64
N PRO A 219 2.79 -5.41 -15.47
CA PRO A 219 3.69 -6.48 -15.04
C PRO A 219 5.08 -5.98 -14.62
N ASP A 220 5.54 -4.84 -15.14
CA ASP A 220 6.81 -4.22 -14.76
C ASP A 220 6.89 -3.81 -13.28
N TRP A 221 5.74 -3.63 -12.64
CA TRP A 221 5.68 -3.17 -11.26
C TRP A 221 5.66 -4.31 -10.26
N ASP A 222 5.14 -5.48 -10.64
CA ASP A 222 4.95 -6.61 -9.72
C ASP A 222 4.39 -6.13 -8.35
N VAL A 223 3.21 -5.50 -8.38
CA VAL A 223 2.59 -4.92 -7.19
C VAL A 223 2.21 -6.05 -6.24
N ARG A 224 2.67 -5.97 -4.98
CA ARG A 224 2.42 -6.99 -3.95
C ARG A 224 1.46 -6.54 -2.85
N LEU A 225 1.27 -5.23 -2.71
CA LEU A 225 0.24 -4.60 -1.88
C LEU A 225 0.05 -3.17 -2.38
N SER A 226 -1.19 -2.69 -2.48
CA SER A 226 -1.40 -1.27 -2.74
C SER A 226 -2.70 -0.72 -2.18
N LYS A 227 -2.73 0.59 -1.97
CA LYS A 227 -3.95 1.35 -1.75
C LYS A 227 -3.77 2.76 -2.28
N THR A 228 -4.78 3.24 -3.01
CA THR A 228 -4.89 4.66 -3.39
C THR A 228 -5.86 5.39 -2.46
N GLY A 229 -5.75 6.72 -2.42
CA GLY A 229 -6.70 7.59 -1.74
C GLY A 229 -6.85 8.93 -2.44
N PHE A 230 -8.06 9.50 -2.32
CA PHE A 230 -8.34 10.86 -2.75
C PHE A 230 -9.50 11.45 -1.95
N THR A 231 -9.31 12.69 -1.53
CA THR A 231 -10.30 13.71 -1.11
C THR A 231 -9.65 15.05 -1.45
N ASP A 232 -10.42 16.13 -1.58
CA ASP A 232 -9.86 17.43 -1.94
C ASP A 232 -8.77 17.89 -0.94
N GLU A 233 -8.96 17.63 0.36
CA GLU A 233 -8.00 18.03 1.40
C GLU A 233 -6.76 17.13 1.47
N ALA A 234 -6.92 15.83 1.21
CA ALA A 234 -5.80 14.88 1.19
C ALA A 234 -4.94 15.02 -0.07
N GLY A 235 -5.51 15.54 -1.17
CA GLY A 235 -4.96 15.35 -2.51
C GLY A 235 -4.93 13.87 -2.90
N ARG A 236 -4.14 13.51 -3.91
CA ARG A 236 -3.95 12.10 -4.30
C ARG A 236 -2.89 11.45 -3.42
N CYS A 237 -3.21 10.24 -2.95
CA CYS A 237 -2.33 9.44 -2.10
C CYS A 237 -2.15 8.03 -2.66
N LEU A 238 -0.97 7.45 -2.45
CA LEU A 238 -0.64 6.07 -2.80
C LEU A 238 0.25 5.46 -1.71
N VAL A 239 -0.11 4.27 -1.25
CA VAL A 239 0.78 3.35 -0.53
C VAL A 239 0.92 2.11 -1.39
N MET A 240 2.14 1.67 -1.64
CA MET A 240 2.40 0.53 -2.50
C MET A 240 3.65 -0.21 -2.05
N ARG A 241 3.55 -1.53 -1.95
CA ARG A 241 4.70 -2.43 -1.92
C ARG A 241 4.74 -3.15 -3.26
N ALA A 242 5.87 -3.07 -3.94
CA ALA A 242 6.02 -3.53 -5.30
C ALA A 242 7.47 -3.93 -5.55
N LYS A 243 7.70 -4.81 -6.52
CA LYS A 243 9.05 -5.23 -6.91
C LYS A 243 9.33 -4.81 -8.35
N PRO A 244 9.50 -3.49 -8.61
CA PRO A 244 9.94 -3.07 -9.92
C PRO A 244 11.32 -3.67 -10.21
N ASP A 245 11.41 -4.46 -11.28
CA ASP A 245 12.61 -5.17 -11.68
C ASP A 245 13.10 -6.13 -10.56
N SER A 246 14.32 -5.96 -10.01
CA SER A 246 14.88 -6.88 -9.00
C SER A 246 14.72 -6.40 -7.55
N ARG A 247 14.24 -5.17 -7.33
CA ARG A 247 14.27 -4.51 -6.01
C ARG A 247 12.86 -4.33 -5.43
N GLU A 248 12.62 -4.93 -4.28
CA GLU A 248 11.33 -4.77 -3.59
C GLU A 248 11.30 -3.50 -2.74
N LEU A 249 10.30 -2.66 -2.97
CA LEU A 249 10.17 -1.33 -2.41
C LEU A 249 8.85 -1.17 -1.66
N ALA A 250 8.88 -0.41 -0.57
CA ALA A 250 7.70 0.21 0.01
C ALA A 250 7.71 1.71 -0.34
N ILE A 251 6.66 2.15 -1.03
CA ILE A 251 6.49 3.50 -1.54
C ILE A 251 5.25 4.11 -0.89
N VAL A 252 5.41 5.29 -0.30
CA VAL A 252 4.32 6.12 0.21
C VAL A 252 4.40 7.48 -0.43
N LEU A 253 3.31 7.94 -1.03
CA LEU A 253 3.17 9.22 -1.71
C LEU A 253 1.90 9.90 -1.21
N LEU A 254 2.02 11.10 -0.66
CA LEU A 254 0.89 11.82 -0.07
C LEU A 254 0.75 13.21 -0.67
N ASN A 255 -0.50 13.63 -0.80
CA ASN A 255 -0.88 14.99 -1.18
C ASN A 255 -0.23 15.43 -2.49
N SER A 256 -0.40 14.59 -3.52
CA SER A 256 -0.07 14.95 -4.90
C SER A 256 -1.23 15.71 -5.55
N VAL A 257 -0.91 16.76 -6.30
CA VAL A 257 -1.85 17.49 -7.16
C VAL A 257 -1.88 16.83 -8.54
N GLY A 258 -3.07 16.59 -9.10
CA GLY A 258 -3.26 15.96 -10.40
C GLY A 258 -3.55 14.45 -10.35
N LYS A 259 -4.51 14.00 -11.17
CA LYS A 259 -5.09 12.64 -11.10
C LYS A 259 -4.07 11.51 -11.22
N ARG A 260 -3.06 11.67 -12.09
CA ARG A 260 -2.04 10.64 -12.38
C ARG A 260 -0.71 10.86 -11.65
N THR A 261 -0.61 11.87 -10.81
CA THR A 261 0.66 12.28 -10.21
C THR A 261 1.33 11.21 -9.35
N PRO A 262 0.61 10.45 -8.48
CA PRO A 262 1.24 9.35 -7.75
C PRO A 262 1.83 8.28 -8.67
N ILE A 263 1.19 8.02 -9.82
CA ILE A 263 1.67 7.04 -10.80
C ILE A 263 2.91 7.57 -11.52
N GLY A 264 2.90 8.85 -11.90
CA GLY A 264 4.07 9.53 -12.44
C GLY A 264 5.25 9.56 -11.45
N ASP A 265 4.98 9.79 -10.17
CA ASP A 265 5.99 9.75 -9.10
C ASP A 265 6.55 8.34 -8.90
N ALA A 266 5.71 7.32 -8.91
CA ALA A 266 6.15 5.93 -8.87
C ALA A 266 7.09 5.63 -10.06
N ASN A 267 6.73 6.03 -11.27
CA ASN A 267 7.59 5.84 -12.45
C ASN A 267 8.89 6.64 -12.37
N ARG A 268 8.87 7.87 -11.81
CA ARG A 268 10.09 8.65 -11.52
C ARG A 268 11.00 7.93 -10.53
N ILE A 269 10.44 7.34 -9.47
CA ILE A 269 11.20 6.53 -8.50
C ILE A 269 11.83 5.32 -9.19
N ARG A 270 11.08 4.57 -10.00
CA ARG A 270 11.62 3.41 -10.75
C ARG A 270 12.75 3.83 -11.68
N LYS A 271 12.59 4.93 -12.43
CA LYS A 271 13.65 5.46 -13.32
C LYS A 271 14.88 5.90 -12.54
N TRP A 272 14.69 6.60 -11.43
CA TRP A 272 15.77 7.06 -10.54
C TRP A 272 16.57 5.90 -9.94
N LEU A 273 15.94 4.76 -9.63
CA LEU A 273 16.67 3.59 -9.14
C LEU A 273 17.62 2.96 -10.16
N LYS A 274 17.51 3.34 -11.44
CA LYS A 274 18.35 2.87 -12.54
C LYS A 274 19.42 3.89 -12.98
N SER A 275 19.46 5.08 -12.35
CA SER A 275 20.35 6.19 -12.74
C SER A 275 21.65 6.23 -11.95
#